data_AF-A0A7J5GV27-F1
#
_entry.id   AF-A0A7J5GV27-F1
#
_cell.length_a   1.000
_cell.length_b   1.000
_cell.length_c   1.000
_cell.angle_alpha   90.00
_cell.angle_beta   90.00
_cell.angle_gamma   90.00
#
_symmetry.space_group_name_H-M   'P 1'
#
loop_
_entity.id
_entity.type
_entity.pdbx_description
1 polymer ?
#
loop_
_entity_poly.entity_id
_entity_poly.type
_entity_poly.pdbx_seq_one_letter_code
_entity_poly.pdbx_strand_id
1 'polypeptide(L)'
;GNLRNAIAREAHAVIAIPDADKHALRTDLNVFAAEVEAEYAVVDPDLQFVLESEAARPKAIDKDTAKRLLQTIYAAPHGVYAMSQDIPGLVETSTNLASVKMKSGHIIRIETSQRSSTASSKQDIANMVRTVFEMGGAAVSFGDGYPGWKPNPHSEILEVAVESYKRLFGVDAKVKAIHAGLECGLFLDKYPALDMISFGPTLQGVHSPDERMLIPTVQKFWDHLLDILKHIPVK
;
A
#
# COMPACT_ATOMS: atom_id res chain seq x y z
N GLY A 1 13.09 -1.60 2.68
CA GLY A 1 11.89 -0.77 2.36
C GLY A 1 12.26 0.70 2.35
N ASN A 2 11.69 1.48 1.42
CA ASN A 2 12.09 2.89 1.24
C ASN A 2 10.93 3.90 1.43
N LEU A 3 9.88 3.79 0.60
CA LEU A 3 8.76 4.74 0.55
C LEU A 3 7.53 4.21 1.29
N ARG A 4 6.81 5.09 2.00
CA ARG A 4 5.64 4.74 2.84
C ARG A 4 4.50 4.02 2.12
N ASN A 5 4.33 4.29 0.83
CA ASN A 5 3.24 3.78 -0.01
C ASN A 5 3.68 2.65 -0.94
N ALA A 6 4.95 2.24 -0.90
CA ALA A 6 5.47 1.13 -1.67
C ALA A 6 5.60 -0.11 -0.79
N ILE A 7 5.29 -1.27 -1.35
CA ILE A 7 5.62 -2.56 -0.72
C ILE A 7 7.15 -2.67 -0.73
N ALA A 8 7.74 -3.06 0.40
CA ALA A 8 9.19 -3.19 0.51
C ALA A 8 9.70 -4.35 -0.36
N ARG A 9 10.55 -4.04 -1.35
CA ARG A 9 11.17 -5.03 -2.24
C ARG A 9 12.45 -5.65 -1.69
N GLU A 10 13.07 -4.98 -0.73
CA GLU A 10 14.36 -5.37 -0.16
C GLU A 10 14.38 -5.06 1.34
N ALA A 11 15.07 -5.91 2.09
CA ALA A 11 15.38 -5.71 3.50
C ALA A 11 16.74 -6.35 3.81
N HIS A 12 17.46 -5.79 4.78
CA HIS A 12 18.70 -6.37 5.28
C HIS A 12 18.82 -6.08 6.78
N ALA A 13 19.57 -6.93 7.48
CA ALA A 13 19.92 -6.74 8.88
C ALA A 13 21.36 -7.16 9.10
N VAL A 14 22.08 -6.42 9.95
CA VAL A 14 23.39 -6.82 10.46
C VAL A 14 23.19 -7.30 11.88
N ILE A 15 23.52 -8.57 12.13
CA ILE A 15 23.35 -9.22 13.43
C ILE A 15 24.69 -9.60 14.04
N ALA A 16 24.79 -9.49 15.36
CA ALA A 16 25.92 -9.98 16.13
C ALA A 16 25.53 -11.31 16.77
N ILE A 17 26.34 -12.35 16.54
CA ILE A 17 26.14 -13.69 17.08
C ILE A 17 27.43 -14.20 17.75
N PRO A 18 27.33 -15.11 18.72
CA PRO A 18 28.49 -15.89 19.17
C PRO A 18 29.11 -16.66 17.99
N ASP A 19 30.44 -16.73 17.96
CA ASP A 19 31.17 -17.41 16.86
C ASP A 19 30.78 -18.90 16.74
N ALA A 20 30.53 -19.54 17.89
CA ALA A 20 30.07 -20.93 17.95
C ALA A 20 28.73 -21.18 17.22
N ASP A 21 27.87 -20.16 17.10
CA ASP A 21 26.54 -20.29 16.51
C ASP A 21 26.54 -20.04 14.99
N LYS A 22 27.68 -19.66 14.40
CA LYS A 22 27.78 -19.28 12.98
C LYS A 22 27.32 -20.38 12.03
N HIS A 23 27.69 -21.63 12.29
CA HIS A 23 27.29 -22.76 11.45
C HIS A 23 25.82 -23.13 11.63
N ALA A 24 25.30 -23.03 12.86
CA ALA A 24 23.90 -23.28 13.15
C ALA A 24 23.01 -22.25 12.43
N LEU A 25 23.30 -20.96 12.58
CA LEU A 25 22.57 -19.88 11.91
C LEU A 25 22.53 -20.06 10.38
N ARG A 26 23.67 -20.41 9.77
CA ARG A 26 23.72 -20.64 8.32
C ARG A 26 22.85 -21.82 7.90
N THR A 27 22.82 -22.87 8.72
CA THR A 27 21.98 -24.05 8.45
C THR A 27 20.51 -23.68 8.54
N ASP A 28 20.11 -22.99 9.61
CA ASP A 28 18.73 -22.55 9.83
C ASP A 28 18.24 -21.62 8.71
N LEU A 29 19.08 -20.66 8.29
CA LEU A 29 18.73 -19.76 7.19
C LEU A 29 18.57 -20.50 5.87
N ASN A 30 19.40 -21.50 5.56
CA ASN A 30 19.27 -22.26 4.33
C ASN A 30 17.96 -23.05 4.28
N VAL A 31 17.53 -23.61 5.42
CA VAL A 31 16.24 -24.30 5.54
C VAL A 31 15.10 -23.31 5.32
N PHE A 32 15.10 -22.20 6.08
CA PHE A 32 14.08 -21.16 5.95
C PHE A 32 14.01 -20.56 4.55
N ALA A 33 15.15 -20.27 3.93
CA ALA A 33 15.21 -19.73 2.57
C ALA A 33 14.57 -20.69 1.56
N ALA A 34 14.90 -22.00 1.63
CA ALA A 34 14.31 -22.99 0.74
C ALA A 34 12.79 -23.12 0.92
N GLU A 35 12.30 -23.06 2.16
CA GLU A 35 10.87 -23.09 2.47
C GLU A 35 10.16 -21.86 1.87
N VAL A 36 10.67 -20.66 2.14
CA VAL A 36 10.03 -19.41 1.67
C VAL A 36 10.14 -19.26 0.15
N GLU A 37 11.28 -19.58 -0.46
CA GLU A 37 11.42 -19.56 -1.92
C GLU A 37 10.42 -20.51 -2.60
N ALA A 38 10.16 -21.68 -1.99
CA ALA A 38 9.14 -22.60 -2.48
C ALA A 38 7.71 -22.06 -2.30
N GLU A 39 7.40 -21.44 -1.16
CA GLU A 39 6.10 -20.81 -0.89
C GLU A 39 5.78 -19.69 -1.90
N TYR A 40 6.78 -18.88 -2.25
CA TYR A 40 6.61 -17.70 -3.09
C TYR A 40 7.01 -17.91 -4.56
N ALA A 41 7.39 -19.12 -4.97
CA ALA A 41 7.91 -19.43 -6.32
C ALA A 41 7.04 -18.94 -7.50
N VAL A 42 5.72 -18.82 -7.31
CA VAL A 42 4.79 -18.33 -8.36
C VAL A 42 4.67 -16.81 -8.34
N VAL A 43 4.65 -16.20 -7.16
CA VAL A 43 4.29 -14.77 -6.99
C VAL A 43 5.53 -13.86 -6.87
N ASP A 44 6.66 -14.40 -6.44
CA ASP A 44 7.95 -13.72 -6.32
C ASP A 44 9.10 -14.67 -6.69
N PRO A 45 9.23 -15.06 -7.98
CA PRO A 45 10.22 -16.04 -8.43
C PRO A 45 11.67 -15.59 -8.28
N ASP A 46 11.90 -14.29 -8.05
CA ASP A 46 13.23 -13.68 -7.89
C ASP A 46 13.60 -13.46 -6.42
N LEU A 47 12.78 -13.93 -5.47
CA LEU A 47 13.07 -13.84 -4.03
C LEU A 47 14.36 -14.59 -3.70
N GLN A 48 15.25 -13.93 -2.95
CA GLN A 48 16.55 -14.49 -2.58
C GLN A 48 16.94 -14.08 -1.16
N PHE A 49 17.58 -15.01 -0.45
CA PHE A 49 18.19 -14.77 0.85
C PHE A 49 19.71 -14.86 0.76
N VAL A 50 20.39 -13.83 1.28
CA VAL A 50 21.86 -13.74 1.25
C VAL A 50 22.41 -13.58 2.65
N LEU A 51 23.40 -14.39 3.00
CA LEU A 51 24.14 -14.30 4.27
C LEU A 51 25.62 -14.09 4.04
N GLU A 52 26.08 -12.89 4.38
CA GLU A 52 27.46 -12.47 4.24
C GLU A 52 28.08 -12.12 5.61
N SER A 53 29.41 -12.17 5.68
CA SER A 53 30.13 -11.67 6.85
C SER A 53 30.29 -10.17 6.73
N GLU A 54 30.15 -9.46 7.85
CA GLU A 54 30.31 -8.01 7.96
C GLU A 54 31.45 -7.71 8.96
N ALA A 55 32.08 -6.54 8.82
CA ALA A 55 33.08 -6.08 9.77
C ALA A 55 32.49 -5.95 11.18
N ALA A 56 33.25 -6.39 12.19
CA ALA A 56 32.81 -6.32 13.57
C ALA A 56 32.47 -4.88 13.97
N ARG A 57 31.27 -4.69 14.54
CA ARG A 57 30.79 -3.39 15.00
C ARG A 57 30.92 -3.29 16.53
N PRO A 58 31.37 -2.15 17.07
CA PRO A 58 31.61 -2.01 18.51
C PRO A 58 30.33 -1.94 19.35
N LYS A 59 29.18 -1.68 18.71
CA LYS A 59 27.88 -1.55 19.36
C LYS A 59 26.81 -2.25 18.52
N ALA A 60 25.86 -2.86 19.21
CA ALA A 60 24.63 -3.39 18.66
C ALA A 60 23.46 -2.87 19.49
N ILE A 61 22.25 -3.05 18.96
CA ILE A 61 21.03 -2.88 19.75
C ILE A 61 21.07 -3.90 20.90
N ASP A 62 20.65 -3.52 22.10
CA ASP A 62 20.64 -4.45 23.23
C ASP A 62 19.63 -5.58 23.00
N LYS A 63 19.81 -6.69 23.73
CA LYS A 63 19.02 -7.91 23.54
C LYS A 63 17.52 -7.70 23.82
N ASP A 64 17.17 -6.86 24.79
CA ASP A 64 15.77 -6.62 25.14
C ASP A 64 15.08 -5.80 24.04
N THR A 65 15.71 -4.71 23.59
CA THR A 65 15.22 -3.90 22.47
C THR A 65 15.11 -4.73 21.19
N ALA A 66 16.11 -5.56 20.87
CA ALA A 66 16.08 -6.43 19.69
C ALA A 66 14.93 -7.45 19.76
N LYS A 67 14.72 -8.08 20.92
CA LYS A 67 13.61 -9.02 21.14
C LYS A 67 12.25 -8.32 20.94
N ARG A 68 12.05 -7.16 21.59
CA ARG A 68 10.81 -6.40 21.50
C ARG A 68 10.54 -5.94 20.07
N LEU A 69 11.56 -5.46 19.36
CA LEU A 69 11.46 -5.08 17.95
C LEU A 69 10.99 -6.24 17.07
N LEU A 70 11.65 -7.40 17.17
CA LEU A 70 11.32 -8.57 16.35
C LEU A 70 9.89 -9.07 16.64
N GLN A 71 9.52 -9.18 17.92
CA GLN A 71 8.18 -9.60 18.32
C GLN A 71 7.10 -8.63 17.85
N THR A 72 7.38 -7.33 17.91
CA THR A 72 6.45 -6.28 17.48
C THR A 72 6.27 -6.29 15.97
N ILE A 73 7.35 -6.40 15.19
CA ILE A 73 7.27 -6.50 13.72
C ILE A 73 6.52 -7.76 13.31
N TYR A 74 6.78 -8.89 13.98
CA TYR A 74 6.10 -10.16 13.70
C TYR A 74 4.59 -10.10 14.02
N ALA A 75 4.21 -9.42 15.10
CA ALA A 75 2.81 -9.29 15.51
C ALA A 75 2.05 -8.17 14.78
N ALA A 76 2.75 -7.25 14.12
CA ALA A 76 2.13 -6.10 13.47
C ALA A 76 1.25 -6.55 12.29
N PRO A 77 -0.02 -6.09 12.21
CA PRO A 77 -0.85 -6.36 11.05
C PRO A 77 -0.18 -5.90 9.75
N HIS A 78 -0.24 -6.75 8.70
CA HIS A 78 0.32 -6.47 7.38
C HIS A 78 -0.54 -7.07 6.28
N GLY A 79 -0.67 -6.37 5.15
CA GLY A 79 -1.41 -6.81 3.98
C GLY A 79 -2.90 -6.44 4.01
N VAL A 80 -3.71 -7.28 3.37
CA VAL A 80 -5.17 -7.13 3.32
C VAL A 80 -5.75 -7.47 4.69
N TYR A 81 -6.47 -6.52 5.29
CA TYR A 81 -7.19 -6.73 6.55
C TYR A 81 -8.64 -7.15 6.32
N ALA A 82 -9.32 -6.47 5.38
CA ALA A 82 -10.71 -6.77 5.04
C ALA A 82 -11.01 -6.52 3.57
N MET A 83 -11.81 -7.41 2.98
CA MET A 83 -12.45 -7.21 1.68
C MET A 83 -13.76 -6.44 1.85
N SER A 84 -14.14 -5.67 0.83
CA SER A 84 -15.40 -4.94 0.80
C SER A 84 -16.59 -5.90 0.80
N GLN A 85 -17.59 -5.60 1.63
CA GLN A 85 -18.87 -6.31 1.64
C GLN A 85 -19.80 -5.84 0.51
N ASP A 86 -19.61 -4.60 0.04
CA ASP A 86 -20.44 -3.98 -1.00
C ASP A 86 -19.92 -4.29 -2.42
N ILE A 87 -18.61 -4.45 -2.60
CA ILE A 87 -17.96 -4.60 -3.91
C ILE A 87 -17.12 -5.88 -3.94
N PRO A 88 -17.60 -6.96 -4.58
CA PRO A 88 -16.88 -8.22 -4.69
C PRO A 88 -15.46 -8.05 -5.26
N GLY A 89 -14.47 -8.60 -4.56
CA GLY A 89 -13.06 -8.56 -4.97
C GLY A 89 -12.32 -7.25 -4.68
N LEU A 90 -12.98 -6.24 -4.12
CA LEU A 90 -12.31 -5.00 -3.71
C LEU A 90 -11.75 -5.13 -2.30
N VAL A 91 -10.49 -4.74 -2.11
CA VAL A 91 -9.91 -4.57 -0.76
C VAL A 91 -10.53 -3.33 -0.13
N GLU A 92 -11.22 -3.50 1.01
CA GLU A 92 -11.71 -2.37 1.80
C GLU A 92 -10.58 -1.79 2.61
N THR A 93 -9.97 -2.58 3.49
CA THR A 93 -8.98 -2.11 4.48
C THR A 93 -7.68 -2.89 4.34
N SER A 94 -6.55 -2.18 4.36
CA SER A 94 -5.21 -2.79 4.31
C SER A 94 -4.20 -1.99 5.13
N THR A 95 -3.07 -2.62 5.41
CA THR A 95 -1.93 -1.96 6.03
C THR A 95 -0.60 -2.45 5.46
N ASN A 96 0.34 -1.53 5.27
CA ASN A 96 1.67 -1.79 4.74
C ASN A 96 2.72 -1.41 5.78
N LEU A 97 3.58 -2.35 6.18
CA LEU A 97 4.81 -2.07 6.92
C LEU A 97 5.88 -1.70 5.89
N ALA A 98 6.03 -0.40 5.66
CA ALA A 98 6.71 0.14 4.50
C ALA A 98 8.22 0.23 4.66
N SER A 99 8.68 0.62 5.86
CA SER A 99 10.11 0.70 6.14
C SER A 99 10.44 0.55 7.62
N VAL A 100 11.64 0.00 7.86
CA VAL A 100 12.33 0.01 9.15
C VAL A 100 13.69 0.62 8.88
N LYS A 101 14.03 1.72 9.56
CA LYS A 101 15.27 2.47 9.32
C LYS A 101 15.96 2.80 10.63
N MET A 102 17.27 2.55 10.70
CA MET A 102 18.15 3.10 11.72
C MET A 102 18.39 4.59 11.42
N LYS A 103 18.09 5.46 12.38
CA LYS A 103 18.32 6.91 12.30
C LYS A 103 19.39 7.33 13.30
N SER A 104 19.94 8.52 13.10
CA SER A 104 20.86 9.14 14.06
C SER A 104 20.23 9.25 15.45
N GLY A 105 21.05 9.21 16.50
CA GLY A 105 20.57 9.33 17.88
C GLY A 105 19.96 8.04 18.44
N HIS A 106 20.36 6.86 17.94
CA HIS A 106 19.88 5.56 18.41
C HIS A 106 18.37 5.35 18.24
N ILE A 107 17.80 5.90 17.16
CA ILE A 107 16.37 5.83 16.87
C ILE A 107 16.12 4.76 15.81
N ILE A 108 15.21 3.82 16.12
CA ILE A 108 14.63 2.91 15.14
C ILE A 108 13.33 3.53 14.66
N ARG A 109 13.26 3.93 13.39
CA ARG A 109 12.04 4.49 12.78
C ARG A 109 11.35 3.42 11.97
N ILE A 110 10.11 3.14 12.33
CA ILE A 110 9.22 2.21 11.62
C ILE A 110 8.10 3.02 11.00
N GLU A 111 7.85 2.79 9.72
CA GLU A 111 6.82 3.50 8.98
C GLU A 111 5.80 2.50 8.44
N THR A 112 4.54 2.71 8.81
CA THR A 112 3.42 1.95 8.29
C THR A 112 2.43 2.86 7.55
N SER A 113 1.68 2.31 6.62
CA SER A 113 0.60 3.02 5.92
C SER A 113 -0.68 2.21 5.94
N GLN A 114 -1.73 2.79 6.52
CA GLN A 114 -3.07 2.21 6.58
C GLN A 114 -3.97 2.84 5.52
N ARG A 115 -4.83 2.03 4.91
CA ARG A 115 -5.77 2.46 3.87
C ARG A 115 -7.13 1.84 4.16
N SER A 116 -8.19 2.62 3.98
CA SER A 116 -9.54 2.08 3.91
C SER A 116 -10.46 2.97 3.09
N SER A 117 -11.44 2.37 2.41
CA SER A 117 -12.60 3.12 1.88
C SER A 117 -13.57 3.56 2.98
N THR A 118 -13.45 3.00 4.19
CA THR A 118 -14.31 3.27 5.34
C THR A 118 -13.51 3.94 6.46
N ALA A 119 -13.92 5.14 6.88
CA ALA A 119 -13.15 5.94 7.83
C ALA A 119 -12.98 5.28 9.21
N SER A 120 -14.04 4.64 9.74
CA SER A 120 -14.00 3.89 11.00
C SER A 120 -13.03 2.71 10.91
N SER A 121 -13.09 1.92 9.84
CA SER A 121 -12.19 0.79 9.61
C SER A 121 -10.72 1.23 9.49
N LYS A 122 -10.44 2.39 8.86
CA LYS A 122 -9.09 2.98 8.82
C LYS A 122 -8.57 3.31 10.21
N GLN A 123 -9.41 3.90 11.06
CA GLN A 123 -9.03 4.25 12.43
C GLN A 123 -8.79 3.00 13.27
N ASP A 124 -9.62 1.97 13.09
CA ASP A 124 -9.49 0.70 13.80
C ASP A 124 -8.16 0.00 13.49
N ILE A 125 -7.81 -0.18 12.20
CA ILE A 125 -6.51 -0.77 11.83
C ILE A 125 -5.32 0.09 12.27
N ALA A 126 -5.45 1.42 12.26
CA ALA A 126 -4.42 2.33 12.79
C ALA A 126 -4.25 2.16 14.31
N ASN A 127 -5.33 1.95 15.05
CA ASN A 127 -5.30 1.68 16.48
C ASN A 127 -4.66 0.32 16.77
N MET A 128 -5.01 -0.73 16.03
CA MET A 128 -4.39 -2.06 16.17
C MET A 128 -2.87 -1.99 15.97
N VAL A 129 -2.43 -1.34 14.89
CA VAL A 129 -0.99 -1.15 14.61
C VAL A 129 -0.33 -0.37 15.75
N ARG A 130 -0.92 0.74 16.19
CA ARG A 130 -0.41 1.51 17.34
C ARG A 130 -0.28 0.64 18.58
N THR A 131 -1.32 -0.12 18.93
CA THR A 131 -1.34 -0.97 20.13
C THR A 131 -0.20 -1.97 20.11
N VAL A 132 0.06 -2.65 18.97
CA VAL A 132 1.18 -3.58 18.85
C VAL A 132 2.52 -2.88 19.10
N PHE A 133 2.74 -1.71 18.48
CA PHE A 133 3.98 -0.94 18.66
C PHE A 133 4.15 -0.37 20.08
N GLU A 134 3.07 0.07 20.72
CA GLU A 134 3.09 0.54 22.12
C GLU A 134 3.32 -0.61 23.11
N MET A 135 2.81 -1.81 22.85
CA MET A 135 3.15 -3.01 23.63
C MET A 135 4.63 -3.37 23.50
N GLY A 136 5.21 -3.15 22.30
CA GLY A 136 6.65 -3.16 22.06
C GLY A 136 7.40 -1.95 22.63
N GLY A 137 6.69 -1.03 23.29
CA GLY A 137 7.11 0.26 23.86
C GLY A 137 7.86 1.19 22.91
N ALA A 138 7.44 1.20 21.65
CA ALA A 138 7.70 2.31 20.75
C ALA A 138 6.75 3.48 21.08
N ALA A 139 7.19 4.70 20.81
CA ALA A 139 6.29 5.84 20.72
C ALA A 139 5.67 5.88 19.31
N VAL A 140 4.35 6.07 19.25
CA VAL A 140 3.61 6.07 17.98
C VAL A 140 2.96 7.42 17.77
N SER A 141 3.01 7.91 16.53
CA SER A 141 2.27 9.08 16.08
C SER A 141 1.60 8.80 14.74
N PHE A 142 0.51 9.51 14.46
CA PHE A 142 -0.18 9.46 13.18
C PHE A 142 0.10 10.73 12.38
N GLY A 143 0.16 10.61 11.06
CA GLY A 143 0.11 11.77 10.17
C GLY A 143 -1.32 12.22 9.90
N ASP A 144 -1.48 13.32 9.15
CA ASP A 144 -2.77 13.95 8.89
C ASP A 144 -3.78 13.05 8.15
N GLY A 145 -3.28 12.07 7.40
CA GLY A 145 -4.11 11.18 6.59
C GLY A 145 -4.90 11.91 5.50
N TYR A 146 -5.86 11.21 4.89
CA TYR A 146 -6.86 11.78 3.99
C TYR A 146 -8.13 10.91 4.00
N PRO A 147 -9.30 11.48 3.72
CA PRO A 147 -10.56 10.73 3.65
C PRO A 147 -10.58 9.78 2.45
N GLY A 148 -11.35 8.70 2.59
CA GLY A 148 -11.69 7.84 1.46
C GLY A 148 -12.75 8.49 0.57
N TRP A 149 -12.91 7.96 -0.64
CA TRP A 149 -14.02 8.32 -1.54
C TRP A 149 -14.94 7.10 -1.66
N LYS A 150 -16.08 7.13 -0.96
CA LYS A 150 -17.07 6.06 -1.05
C LYS A 150 -17.79 6.14 -2.41
N PRO A 151 -17.91 5.03 -3.17
CA PRO A 151 -18.66 5.03 -4.42
C PRO A 151 -20.12 5.43 -4.24
N ASN A 152 -20.66 6.22 -5.18
CA ASN A 152 -22.08 6.56 -5.29
C ASN A 152 -22.68 5.89 -6.54
N PRO A 153 -23.43 4.78 -6.40
CA PRO A 153 -24.08 4.11 -7.53
C PRO A 153 -25.16 4.94 -8.24
N HIS A 154 -25.68 5.98 -7.58
CA HIS A 154 -26.75 6.85 -8.09
C HIS A 154 -26.22 8.21 -8.56
N SER A 155 -24.98 8.23 -9.05
CA SER A 155 -24.33 9.44 -9.57
C SER A 155 -24.86 9.74 -10.97
N GLU A 156 -25.47 10.90 -11.16
CA GLU A 156 -26.00 11.32 -12.47
C GLU A 156 -24.84 11.51 -13.47
N ILE A 157 -23.72 12.08 -13.03
CA ILE A 157 -22.56 12.26 -13.91
C ILE A 157 -21.90 10.92 -14.28
N LEU A 158 -21.99 9.90 -13.42
CA LEU A 158 -21.56 8.54 -13.74
C LEU A 158 -22.39 7.93 -14.87
N GLU A 159 -23.71 8.07 -14.83
CA GLU A 159 -24.59 7.59 -15.91
C GLU A 159 -24.22 8.25 -17.24
N VAL A 160 -24.08 9.58 -17.27
CA VAL A 160 -23.66 10.32 -18.47
C VAL A 160 -22.31 9.83 -19.01
N ALA A 161 -21.34 9.57 -18.13
CA ALA A 161 -20.04 9.06 -18.54
C ALA A 161 -20.12 7.63 -19.10
N VAL A 162 -20.87 6.72 -18.49
CA VAL A 162 -21.01 5.36 -19.00
C VAL A 162 -21.67 5.36 -20.38
N GLU A 163 -22.73 6.15 -20.57
CA GLU A 163 -23.42 6.28 -21.86
C GLU A 163 -22.53 6.92 -22.93
N SER A 164 -21.79 7.97 -22.57
CA SER A 164 -20.81 8.62 -23.45
C SER A 164 -19.75 7.63 -23.94
N TYR A 165 -19.20 6.82 -23.03
CA TYR A 165 -18.19 5.82 -23.39
C TYR A 165 -18.73 4.78 -24.37
N LYS A 166 -19.96 4.29 -24.13
CA LYS A 166 -20.63 3.31 -25.00
C LYS A 166 -20.92 3.90 -26.38
N ARG A 167 -21.41 5.14 -26.44
CA ARG A 167 -21.71 5.84 -27.69
C ARG A 167 -20.45 6.08 -28.54
N LEU A 168 -19.35 6.51 -27.93
CA LEU A 168 -18.12 6.81 -28.66
C LEU A 168 -17.34 5.56 -29.08
N PHE A 169 -17.31 4.52 -28.24
CA PHE A 169 -16.39 3.40 -28.42
C PHE A 169 -17.06 2.05 -28.64
N GLY A 170 -18.40 1.98 -28.61
CA GLY A 170 -19.16 0.76 -28.87
C GLY A 170 -18.99 -0.34 -27.83
N VAL A 171 -18.42 -0.02 -26.67
CA VAL A 171 -18.13 -0.97 -25.59
C VAL A 171 -18.55 -0.37 -24.25
N ASP A 172 -19.00 -1.22 -23.32
CA ASP A 172 -19.38 -0.75 -21.99
C ASP A 172 -18.15 -0.32 -21.17
N ALA A 173 -18.27 0.83 -20.51
CA ALA A 173 -17.25 1.31 -19.58
C ALA A 173 -17.15 0.39 -18.37
N LYS A 174 -15.92 0.13 -17.91
CA LYS A 174 -15.69 -0.61 -16.66
C LYS A 174 -15.72 0.36 -15.48
N VAL A 175 -16.86 0.46 -14.81
CA VAL A 175 -17.00 1.21 -13.56
C VAL A 175 -16.32 0.44 -12.43
N LYS A 176 -15.34 1.05 -11.76
CA LYS A 176 -14.54 0.40 -10.73
C LYS A 176 -14.25 1.34 -9.57
N ALA A 177 -14.17 0.77 -8.38
CA ALA A 177 -13.47 1.37 -7.25
C ALA A 177 -12.02 0.89 -7.24
N ILE A 178 -11.10 1.71 -6.72
CA ILE A 178 -9.68 1.37 -6.59
C ILE A 178 -9.25 1.47 -5.12
N HIS A 179 -8.40 0.53 -4.68
CA HIS A 179 -7.78 0.61 -3.36
C HIS A 179 -6.54 1.52 -3.39
N ALA A 180 -6.78 2.80 -3.69
CA ALA A 180 -5.76 3.85 -3.77
C ALA A 180 -6.32 5.17 -3.23
N GLY A 181 -5.44 6.16 -3.04
CA GLY A 181 -5.86 7.51 -2.66
C GLY A 181 -6.16 8.34 -3.91
N LEU A 182 -7.32 8.98 -3.93
CA LEU A 182 -7.70 9.99 -4.93
C LEU A 182 -8.13 11.26 -4.21
N GLU A 183 -7.84 12.42 -4.80
CA GLU A 183 -8.21 13.73 -4.27
C GLU A 183 -9.74 13.91 -4.18
N CYS A 184 -10.53 13.12 -4.91
CA CYS A 184 -12.00 13.10 -4.82
C CYS A 184 -12.51 12.93 -3.38
N GLY A 185 -11.81 12.18 -2.53
CA GLY A 185 -12.16 12.08 -1.10
C GLY A 185 -12.05 13.43 -0.39
N LEU A 186 -10.98 14.19 -0.65
CA LEU A 186 -10.77 15.53 -0.09
C LEU A 186 -11.78 16.53 -0.63
N PHE A 187 -12.19 16.40 -1.89
CA PHE A 187 -13.22 17.25 -2.47
C PHE A 187 -14.59 17.00 -1.85
N LEU A 188 -14.99 15.75 -1.62
CA LEU A 188 -16.26 15.44 -0.95
C LEU A 188 -16.30 15.93 0.50
N ASP A 189 -15.17 15.85 1.22
CA ASP A 189 -15.09 16.34 2.59
C ASP A 189 -15.41 17.85 2.68
N LYS A 190 -14.94 18.63 1.69
CA LYS A 190 -15.23 20.07 1.58
C LYS A 190 -16.56 20.39 0.91
N TYR A 191 -16.96 19.58 -0.06
CA TYR A 191 -18.15 19.80 -0.89
C TYR A 191 -19.00 18.51 -0.94
N PRO A 192 -19.76 18.20 0.13
CA PRO A 192 -20.47 16.91 0.24
C PRO A 192 -21.55 16.69 -0.82
N ALA A 193 -22.05 17.77 -1.44
CA ALA A 193 -23.06 17.72 -2.50
C ALA A 193 -22.46 17.59 -3.91
N LEU A 194 -21.14 17.55 -4.05
CA LEU A 194 -20.48 17.48 -5.35
C LEU A 194 -20.61 16.07 -5.94
N ASP A 195 -21.28 15.95 -7.09
CA ASP A 195 -21.31 14.71 -7.85
C ASP A 195 -20.05 14.59 -8.73
N MET A 196 -19.36 13.46 -8.66
CA MET A 196 -18.02 13.31 -9.22
C MET A 196 -17.76 11.92 -9.79
N ILE A 197 -16.93 11.91 -10.84
CA ILE A 197 -16.30 10.72 -11.42
C ILE A 197 -14.81 10.98 -11.57
N SER A 198 -14.03 9.90 -11.72
CA SER A 198 -12.61 9.95 -12.04
C SER A 198 -12.33 9.02 -13.22
N PHE A 199 -11.71 9.56 -14.27
CA PHE A 199 -11.32 8.81 -15.47
C PHE A 199 -10.10 9.49 -16.11
N GLY A 200 -9.37 8.73 -16.93
CA GLY A 200 -8.12 9.22 -17.52
C GLY A 200 -7.55 8.26 -18.57
N PRO A 201 -6.44 8.65 -19.23
CA PRO A 201 -5.72 7.78 -20.16
C PRO A 201 -5.06 6.60 -19.43
N THR A 202 -4.60 5.62 -20.19
CA THR A 202 -3.87 4.46 -19.64
C THR A 202 -2.43 4.84 -19.32
N LEU A 203 -2.10 4.79 -18.03
CA LEU A 203 -0.75 4.95 -17.47
C LEU A 203 -0.27 3.62 -16.90
N GLN A 204 1.03 3.34 -17.00
CA GLN A 204 1.68 2.15 -16.44
C GLN A 204 2.94 2.56 -15.68
N GLY A 205 3.25 1.85 -14.59
CA GLY A 205 4.48 2.11 -13.82
C GLY A 205 4.47 3.45 -13.08
N VAL A 206 3.30 4.03 -12.79
CA VAL A 206 3.18 5.33 -12.12
C VAL A 206 3.94 5.31 -10.79
N HIS A 207 4.69 6.38 -10.50
CA HIS A 207 5.61 6.51 -9.36
C HIS A 207 6.89 5.66 -9.44
N SER A 208 7.27 5.19 -10.62
CA SER A 208 8.53 4.51 -10.86
C SER A 208 9.28 5.12 -12.05
N PRO A 209 10.59 4.88 -12.20
CA PRO A 209 11.32 5.24 -13.41
C PRO A 209 10.76 4.60 -14.70
N ASP A 210 9.94 3.56 -14.58
CA ASP A 210 9.30 2.86 -15.70
C ASP A 210 7.95 3.50 -16.12
N GLU A 211 7.60 4.66 -15.53
CA GLU A 211 6.36 5.38 -15.78
C GLU A 211 6.20 5.75 -17.25
N ARG A 212 5.07 5.33 -17.85
CA ARG A 212 4.78 5.53 -19.27
C ARG A 212 3.28 5.66 -19.52
N MET A 213 2.94 6.35 -20.60
CA MET A 213 1.57 6.58 -21.04
C MET A 213 1.30 5.95 -22.41
N LEU A 214 0.16 5.28 -22.57
CA LEU A 214 -0.25 4.72 -23.86
C LEU A 214 -0.89 5.81 -24.73
N ILE A 215 -0.10 6.37 -25.67
CA ILE A 215 -0.48 7.53 -26.49
C ILE A 215 -1.88 7.43 -27.12
N PRO A 216 -2.30 6.30 -27.76
CA PRO A 216 -3.64 6.20 -28.34
C PRO A 216 -4.79 6.43 -27.35
N THR A 217 -4.58 6.18 -26.06
CA THR A 217 -5.62 6.36 -25.03
C THR A 217 -5.81 7.80 -24.60
N VAL A 218 -4.87 8.70 -24.93
CA VAL A 218 -5.00 10.14 -24.70
C VAL A 218 -6.11 10.72 -25.57
N GLN A 219 -6.17 10.32 -26.84
CA GLN A 219 -7.25 10.75 -27.74
C GLN A 219 -8.60 10.23 -27.25
N LYS A 220 -8.68 8.95 -26.86
CA LYS A 220 -9.92 8.39 -26.29
C LYS A 220 -10.37 9.14 -25.04
N PHE A 221 -9.45 9.47 -24.14
CA PHE A 221 -9.75 10.29 -22.97
C PHE A 221 -10.30 11.67 -23.37
N TRP A 222 -9.67 12.33 -24.32
CA TRP A 222 -10.06 13.66 -24.78
C TRP A 222 -11.46 13.68 -25.40
N ASP A 223 -11.73 12.74 -26.31
CA ASP A 223 -13.04 12.63 -26.96
C ASP A 223 -14.14 12.35 -25.94
N HIS A 224 -13.86 11.48 -24.98
CA HIS A 224 -14.78 11.14 -23.90
C HIS A 224 -15.06 12.33 -22.97
N LEU A 225 -14.03 13.07 -22.57
CA LEU A 225 -14.18 14.29 -21.79
C LEU A 225 -15.08 15.30 -22.50
N LEU A 226 -14.81 15.59 -23.77
CA LEU A 226 -15.60 16.54 -24.55
C LEU A 226 -17.05 16.11 -24.71
N ASP A 227 -17.29 14.81 -24.91
CA ASP A 227 -18.64 14.29 -25.07
C ASP A 227 -19.42 14.29 -23.76
N ILE A 228 -18.79 14.00 -22.61
CA ILE A 228 -19.41 14.19 -21.27
C ILE A 228 -19.81 15.65 -21.10
N LEU A 229 -18.91 16.60 -21.38
CA LEU A 229 -19.18 18.04 -21.22
C LEU A 229 -20.38 18.52 -22.06
N LYS A 230 -20.58 17.93 -23.25
CA LYS A 230 -21.73 18.25 -24.12
C LYS A 230 -23.06 17.69 -23.61
N HIS A 231 -23.04 16.64 -22.79
CA HIS A 231 -24.22 15.93 -22.30
C HIS A 231 -24.42 16.08 -20.80
N ILE A 232 -23.80 17.09 -20.16
CA ILE A 232 -24.08 17.41 -18.76
C ILE A 232 -25.59 17.67 -18.60
N PRO A 233 -26.25 17.08 -17.58
CA PRO A 233 -27.68 17.27 -17.38
C PRO A 233 -28.04 18.76 -17.21
N VAL A 234 -29.17 19.16 -17.78
CA VAL A 234 -29.74 20.50 -17.54
C VAL A 234 -30.35 20.51 -16.14
N LYS A 235 -30.06 21.56 -15.36
CA LYS A 235 -30.66 21.77 -14.04
C LYS A 235 -32.10 22.25 -14.13
#